data_AF-A0A6L3CDE4-F1
#
_entry.id   AF-A0A6L3CDE4-F1
#
_cell.length_a   1.000
_cell.length_b   1.000
_cell.length_c   1.000
_cell.angle_alpha   90.00
_cell.angle_beta   90.00
_cell.angle_gamma   90.00
#
_symmetry.space_group_name_H-M   'P 1'
#
loop_
_entity.id
_entity.type
_entity.pdbx_description
1 polymer ?
#
loop_
_entity_poly.entity_id
_entity_poly.type
_entity_poly.pdbx_seq_one_letter_code
_entity_poly.pdbx_strand_id
1 'polypeptide(L)'
;MSNPRAISVIFFLFATLLPILIILGCSSNSEAADSKSSVAKIENIDRILTIEDLENAGWKRGKTYDVNGLTGAKAAYVGFWAPPGLNNLNYEIRVYPDHKS
;
A
#
# COMPACT_ATOMS: atom_id res chain seq x y z
N MET A 1 49.28 -20.20 26.81
CA MET A 1 49.54 -20.02 25.37
C MET A 1 48.30 -20.39 24.59
N SER A 2 47.67 -19.46 23.90
CA SER A 2 46.58 -19.77 22.96
C SER A 2 47.19 -20.37 21.69
N ASN A 3 46.66 -21.51 21.26
CA ASN A 3 47.20 -22.26 20.12
C ASN A 3 46.86 -21.50 18.83
N PRO A 4 47.84 -21.04 18.03
CA PRO A 4 47.58 -20.21 16.84
C PRO A 4 46.68 -20.91 15.82
N ARG A 5 46.70 -22.26 15.81
CA ARG A 5 45.76 -23.07 15.02
C ARG A 5 44.31 -22.96 15.50
N ALA A 6 44.10 -22.95 16.81
CA ALA A 6 42.76 -22.79 17.39
C ALA A 6 42.21 -21.37 17.17
N ILE A 7 43.07 -20.34 17.26
CA ILE A 7 42.68 -18.95 16.98
C ILE A 7 42.27 -18.77 15.52
N SER A 8 43.04 -19.36 14.59
CA SER A 8 42.73 -19.31 13.16
C SER A 8 41.42 -20.04 12.84
N VAL A 9 41.19 -21.22 13.43
CA VAL A 9 39.92 -21.98 13.26
C VAL A 9 38.73 -21.20 13.83
N ILE A 10 38.87 -20.56 15.00
CA ILE A 10 37.81 -19.72 15.60
C ILE A 10 37.52 -18.49 14.72
N PHE A 11 38.55 -17.87 14.15
CA PHE A 11 38.39 -16.72 13.24
C PHE A 11 37.68 -17.12 11.94
N PHE A 12 38.02 -18.28 11.35
CA PHE A 12 37.31 -18.83 10.19
C PHE A 12 35.85 -19.23 10.51
N LEU A 13 35.59 -19.74 11.71
CA LEU A 13 34.23 -20.04 12.19
C LEU A 13 33.39 -18.76 12.35
N PHE A 14 33.95 -17.68 12.89
CA PHE A 14 33.25 -16.41 13.05
C PHE A 14 33.00 -15.70 11.71
N ALA A 15 33.97 -15.75 10.79
CA ALA A 15 33.88 -15.14 9.47
C ALA A 15 32.83 -15.80 8.55
N THR A 16 32.53 -17.08 8.77
CA THR A 16 31.50 -17.82 8.01
C THR A 16 30.11 -17.74 8.64
N LEU A 17 30.01 -17.57 9.97
CA LEU A 17 28.72 -17.52 10.68
C LEU A 17 28.04 -16.13 10.62
N LEU A 18 28.83 -15.04 10.59
CA LEU A 18 28.33 -13.67 10.59
C LEU A 18 27.48 -13.27 9.36
N PRO A 19 27.80 -13.68 8.11
CA PRO A 19 26.99 -13.31 6.93
C PRO A 19 25.65 -14.06 6.84
N ILE A 20 25.47 -15.20 7.55
CA ILE A 20 24.23 -15.99 7.53
C ILE A 20 23.09 -15.24 8.24
N LEU A 21 23.40 -14.43 9.27
CA LEU A 21 22.39 -13.63 9.97
C LEU A 21 21.81 -12.49 9.12
N ILE A 22 22.52 -12.03 8.08
CA ILE A 22 22.10 -10.88 7.27
C ILE A 22 21.00 -11.29 6.26
N ILE A 23 20.93 -12.57 5.88
CA ILE A 23 19.96 -13.07 4.88
C ILE A 23 18.59 -13.40 5.51
N LEU A 24 18.53 -13.61 6.83
CA LEU A 24 17.27 -13.80 7.57
C LEU A 24 16.47 -12.50 7.77
N GLY A 25 17.03 -11.35 7.39
CA GLY A 25 16.42 -10.02 7.57
C GLY A 25 15.38 -9.60 6.53
N CYS A 26 15.09 -10.43 5.52
CA CYS A 26 14.08 -10.09 4.50
C CYS A 26 13.26 -11.32 4.08
N SER A 27 12.47 -11.84 5.03
CA SER A 27 11.24 -12.54 4.69
C SER A 27 10.15 -12.10 5.68
N SER A 28 9.80 -10.83 5.60
CA SER A 28 8.44 -10.44 5.96
C SER A 28 7.54 -10.84 4.80
N ASN A 29 7.29 -12.14 4.65
CA ASN A 29 5.97 -12.57 4.19
C ASN A 29 5.02 -12.28 5.34
N SER A 30 4.81 -10.99 5.61
CA SER A 30 3.56 -10.56 6.19
C SER A 30 2.53 -10.84 5.11
N GLU A 31 2.11 -12.09 5.04
CA GLU A 31 0.71 -12.39 4.83
C GLU A 31 0.01 -11.82 6.07
N ALA A 32 -0.05 -10.48 6.13
CA ALA A 32 -1.14 -9.81 6.76
C ALA A 32 -2.33 -10.52 6.12
N ALA A 33 -2.98 -11.38 6.90
CA ALA A 33 -4.22 -11.99 6.49
C ALA A 33 -5.03 -10.82 5.93
N ASP A 34 -5.13 -10.78 4.61
CA ASP A 34 -6.04 -9.93 3.89
C ASP A 34 -7.38 -10.50 4.32
N SER A 35 -7.83 -10.12 5.52
CA SER A 35 -9.22 -9.98 5.84
C SER A 35 -9.69 -8.93 4.85
N LYS A 36 -9.84 -9.39 3.60
CA LYS A 36 -10.35 -8.72 2.45
C LYS A 36 -11.79 -8.50 2.84
N SER A 37 -12.00 -7.49 3.68
CA SER A 37 -13.30 -6.88 3.87
C SER A 37 -13.73 -6.61 2.45
N SER A 38 -14.64 -7.43 1.94
CA SER A 38 -15.03 -7.39 0.56
C SER A 38 -15.70 -6.04 0.39
N VAL A 39 -14.93 -5.05 -0.06
CA VAL A 39 -15.47 -3.74 -0.40
C VAL A 39 -16.51 -4.03 -1.46
N ALA A 40 -17.77 -3.75 -1.14
CA ALA A 40 -18.86 -3.99 -2.06
C ALA A 40 -18.56 -3.23 -3.35
N LYS A 41 -18.34 -3.97 -4.44
CA LYS A 41 -18.17 -3.38 -5.75
C LYS A 41 -19.54 -2.87 -6.19
N ILE A 42 -19.62 -1.56 -6.45
CA ILE A 42 -20.81 -0.96 -7.04
C ILE A 42 -20.65 -1.07 -8.56
N GLU A 43 -21.53 -1.84 -9.18
CA GLU A 43 -21.58 -2.03 -10.63
C GLU A 43 -23.02 -1.91 -11.14
N ASN A 44 -23.19 -1.83 -12.46
CA ASN A 44 -24.49 -1.74 -13.12
C ASN A 44 -25.33 -0.51 -12.70
N ILE A 45 -24.68 0.66 -12.67
CA ILE A 45 -25.36 1.95 -12.53
C ILE A 45 -25.73 2.47 -13.93
N ASP A 46 -26.96 2.97 -14.10
CA ASP A 46 -27.48 3.47 -15.39
C ASP A 46 -26.86 4.81 -15.85
N ARG A 47 -25.71 5.20 -15.28
CA ARG A 47 -25.00 6.43 -15.59
C ARG A 47 -23.53 6.36 -15.22
N ILE A 48 -22.72 7.23 -15.83
CA ILE A 48 -21.33 7.47 -15.45
C ILE A 48 -21.31 8.44 -14.26
N LEU A 49 -20.56 8.10 -13.21
CA LEU A 49 -20.30 9.01 -12.08
C LEU A 49 -19.07 9.87 -12.36
N THR A 50 -19.16 11.15 -12.02
CA THR A 50 -18.03 12.08 -12.11
C THR A 50 -17.56 12.52 -10.73
N ILE A 51 -16.45 13.25 -10.66
CA ILE A 51 -16.02 13.82 -9.37
C ILE A 51 -17.01 14.89 -8.89
N GLU A 52 -17.66 15.60 -9.80
CA GLU A 52 -18.69 16.58 -9.46
C GLU A 52 -19.89 15.91 -8.76
N ASP A 53 -20.26 14.68 -9.14
CA ASP A 53 -21.28 13.92 -8.41
C ASP A 53 -20.88 13.66 -6.95
N LEU A 54 -19.61 13.36 -6.69
CA LEU A 54 -19.06 13.18 -5.34
C LEU A 54 -19.03 14.50 -4.57
N GLU A 55 -18.65 15.59 -5.23
CA GLU A 55 -18.65 16.94 -4.63
C GLU A 55 -20.06 17.38 -4.24
N ASN A 56 -21.06 17.11 -5.10
CA ASN A 56 -22.47 17.35 -4.81
C ASN A 56 -23.01 16.49 -3.67
N ALA A 57 -22.47 15.27 -3.48
CA ALA A 57 -22.77 14.42 -2.32
C ALA A 57 -22.07 14.87 -1.02
N GLY A 58 -21.27 15.94 -1.08
CA GLY A 58 -20.63 16.58 0.07
C GLY A 58 -19.18 16.19 0.30
N TRP A 59 -18.57 15.38 -0.57
CA TRP A 59 -17.12 15.18 -0.54
C TRP A 59 -16.42 16.47 -0.94
N LYS A 60 -15.37 16.87 -0.22
CA LYS A 60 -14.65 18.12 -0.46
C LYS A 60 -13.27 17.82 -1.00
N ARG A 61 -13.01 18.23 -2.25
CA ARG A 61 -11.70 18.09 -2.89
C ARG A 61 -10.65 18.88 -2.13
N GLY A 62 -9.56 18.22 -1.78
CA GLY A 62 -8.39 18.83 -1.15
C GLY A 62 -7.26 19.06 -2.15
N LYS A 63 -6.67 17.97 -2.65
CA LYS A 63 -5.51 18.02 -3.55
C LYS A 63 -5.69 17.09 -4.74
N THR A 64 -5.25 17.53 -5.91
CA THR A 64 -5.07 16.68 -7.09
C THR A 64 -3.70 16.03 -7.03
N TYR A 65 -3.65 14.71 -7.20
CA TYR A 65 -2.42 13.93 -7.17
C TYR A 65 -1.90 13.68 -8.59
N ASP A 66 -0.58 13.53 -8.67
CA ASP A 66 0.07 13.02 -9.88
C ASP A 66 -0.28 11.53 -10.05
N VAL A 67 -0.61 11.14 -11.28
CA VAL A 67 -0.94 9.76 -11.64
C VAL A 67 0.28 8.97 -12.11
N ASN A 68 1.46 9.60 -12.20
CA ASN A 68 2.71 8.89 -12.46
C ASN A 68 2.91 7.78 -11.42
N GLY A 69 2.99 6.53 -11.89
CA GLY A 69 3.07 5.34 -11.04
C GLY A 69 1.72 4.73 -10.62
N LEU A 70 0.59 5.34 -10.98
CA LEU A 70 -0.75 4.77 -10.82
C LEU A 70 -1.23 4.15 -12.13
N THR A 71 -0.93 2.87 -12.34
CA THR A 71 -1.25 2.14 -13.58
C THR A 71 -2.73 2.30 -13.95
N GLY A 72 -3.00 2.84 -15.14
CA GLY A 72 -4.35 2.99 -15.69
C GLY A 72 -5.15 4.17 -15.15
N ALA A 73 -4.68 4.88 -14.12
CA ALA A 73 -5.41 6.01 -13.55
C ALA A 73 -5.33 7.23 -14.48
N LYS A 74 -6.49 7.80 -14.79
CA LYS A 74 -6.61 9.06 -15.55
C LYS A 74 -6.55 10.28 -14.65
N ALA A 75 -7.01 10.16 -13.41
CA ALA A 75 -6.94 11.20 -12.41
C ALA A 75 -6.93 10.61 -11.00
N ALA A 76 -6.33 11.34 -10.06
CA ALA A 76 -6.34 10.99 -8.66
C ALA A 76 -6.54 12.25 -7.80
N TYR A 77 -7.36 12.14 -6.75
CA TYR A 77 -7.67 13.24 -5.85
C TYR A 77 -7.69 12.74 -4.41
N VAL A 78 -7.26 13.59 -3.48
CA VAL A 78 -7.51 13.40 -2.06
C VAL A 78 -8.44 14.49 -1.57
N GLY A 79 -9.41 14.10 -0.74
CA GLY A 79 -10.37 15.01 -0.15
C GLY A 79 -10.98 14.44 1.13
N PHE A 80 -11.94 15.17 1.67
CA PHE A 80 -12.52 14.91 2.98
C PHE A 80 -14.02 14.70 2.84
N TRP A 81 -14.58 13.74 3.58
CA TRP A 81 -16.03 13.58 3.64
C TRP A 81 -16.45 13.07 5.01
N ALA A 82 -17.52 13.69 5.53
CA ALA A 82 -18.19 13.30 6.76
C ALA A 82 -19.64 12.94 6.41
N PRO A 83 -19.89 11.71 5.92
CA PRO A 83 -21.25 11.28 5.64
C PRO A 83 -22.10 11.28 6.92
N PRO A 84 -23.43 11.47 6.82
CA PRO A 84 -24.31 11.49 7.99
C PRO A 84 -24.13 10.25 8.87
N GLY A 85 -23.93 10.46 10.17
CA GLY A 85 -23.76 9.38 11.15
C GLY A 85 -22.35 8.76 11.20
N LEU A 86 -21.39 9.28 10.43
CA LEU A 86 -20.01 8.80 10.39
C LEU A 86 -19.01 9.93 10.67
N ASN A 87 -17.81 9.55 11.09
CA ASN A 87 -16.71 10.49 11.32
C ASN A 87 -16.19 11.05 9.99
N ASN A 88 -15.60 12.24 10.05
CA ASN A 88 -14.88 12.82 8.92
C ASN A 88 -13.63 11.98 8.63
N LEU A 89 -13.50 11.52 7.38
CA LEU A 89 -12.36 10.75 6.91
C LEU A 89 -11.77 11.37 5.65
N ASN A 90 -10.50 11.04 5.39
CA ASN A 90 -9.82 11.37 4.15
C ASN A 90 -10.04 10.24 3.16
N TYR A 91 -10.49 10.59 1.97
CA TYR A 91 -10.71 9.65 0.87
C TYR A 91 -9.79 10.01 -0.28
N GLU A 92 -9.12 8.98 -0.80
CA GLU A 92 -8.46 9.04 -2.10
C GLU A 92 -9.40 8.49 -3.16
N ILE A 93 -9.62 9.24 -4.22
CA ILE A 93 -10.46 8.88 -5.35
C ILE A 93 -9.58 8.78 -6.58
N ARG A 94 -9.55 7.59 -7.19
CA ARG A 94 -8.85 7.30 -8.44
C ARG A 94 -9.86 7.06 -9.55
N VAL A 95 -9.68 7.75 -10.66
CA VAL A 95 -10.57 7.65 -11.83
C VAL A 95 -9.87 6.84 -12.91
N TYR A 96 -10.54 5.80 -13.35
CA TYR A 96 -10.10 4.91 -14.42
C TYR A 96 -10.97 5.11 -15.66
N PRO A 97 -10.46 4.82 -16.87
CA PRO A 97 -11.24 4.96 -18.10
C PRO A 97 -12.39 3.94 -18.20
N ASP A 98 -12.26 2.78 -17.56
CA ASP A 98 -13.27 1.73 -17.54
C ASP A 98 -13.27 0.94 -16.22
N HIS A 99 -14.23 0.04 -16.08
CA HIS A 99 -14.37 -0.86 -14.92
C HIS A 99 -13.57 -2.17 -15.05
N LYS A 100 -12.76 -2.33 -16.11
CA LYS A 100 -11.96 -3.53 -16.37
C LYS A 100 -10.51 -3.39 -15.89
N SER A 101 -10.13 -2.16 -15.54
CA SER A 101 -8.80 -1.75 -15.10
C SER A 101 -8.37 -2.44 -13.81
#